data_AF-A0A2E1I4L7-F1
#
_entry.id   AF-A0A2E1I4L7-F1
#
_cell.length_a   1.000
_cell.length_b   1.000
_cell.length_c   1.000
_cell.angle_alpha   90.00
_cell.angle_beta   90.00
_cell.angle_gamma   90.00
#
_symmetry.space_group_name_H-M   'P 1'
#
loop_
_entity.id
_entity.type
_entity.pdbx_description
1 polymer ?
#
loop_
_entity_poly.entity_id
_entity_poly.type
_entity_poly.pdbx_seq_one_letter_code
_entity_poly.pdbx_strand_id
1 'polypeptide(L)'
;MAENLAYLSGLNIDSILVMKKNLFIFFGIFLSLSASRFIPHPPNFTSLIALSFYVPVFLGLRFIPALIISFAITDLIIGYHSGTHWTWGSVLIIGLISRYLSNSIFLRMGGALFGAFIFYLVTNFGVWTGGMYEHSFTGLMNSYILAIPFFGYSLISTFLFSAVIETCYFFSQSFFKKKI
;
A
#
# COMPACT_ATOMS: atom_id res chain seq x y z
N MET A 1 -15.66 22.46 26.41
CA MET A 1 -16.80 22.60 25.48
C MET A 1 -16.74 23.91 24.69
N ALA A 2 -16.46 25.07 25.33
CA ALA A 2 -16.32 26.37 24.65
C ALA A 2 -15.14 26.46 23.65
N GLU A 3 -13.98 25.85 23.94
CA GLU A 3 -12.83 25.87 23.02
C GLU A 3 -13.06 25.08 21.72
N ASN A 4 -13.76 23.95 21.78
CA ASN A 4 -14.16 23.20 20.58
C ASN A 4 -15.15 23.99 19.71
N LEU A 5 -16.03 24.79 20.33
CA LEU A 5 -16.95 25.66 19.60
C LEU A 5 -16.23 26.83 18.94
N ALA A 6 -15.20 27.40 19.59
CA ALA A 6 -14.36 28.45 19.01
C ALA A 6 -13.54 27.94 17.81
N TYR A 7 -12.97 26.73 17.90
CA TYR A 7 -12.25 26.10 16.77
C TYR A 7 -13.18 25.82 15.57
N LEU A 8 -14.37 25.27 15.85
CA LEU A 8 -15.37 25.01 14.80
C LEU A 8 -15.93 26.29 14.18
N SER A 9 -15.95 27.40 14.92
CA SER A 9 -16.41 28.71 14.42
C SER A 9 -15.46 29.38 13.42
N GLY A 10 -14.19 28.97 13.38
CA GLY A 10 -13.17 29.47 12.44
C GLY A 10 -12.99 28.63 11.17
N LEU A 11 -13.65 27.48 11.07
CA LEU A 11 -13.56 26.59 9.91
C LEU A 11 -14.71 26.85 8.94
N ASN A 12 -14.38 27.23 7.69
CA ASN A 12 -15.38 27.29 6.63
C ASN A 12 -15.91 25.87 6.31
N ILE A 13 -17.19 25.76 5.94
CA ILE A 13 -17.89 24.53 5.57
C ILE A 13 -17.09 23.69 4.56
N ASP A 14 -16.42 24.33 3.59
CA ASP A 14 -15.58 23.64 2.59
C ASP A 14 -14.45 22.82 3.23
N SER A 15 -13.81 23.37 4.27
CA SER A 15 -12.73 22.69 4.99
C SER A 15 -13.25 21.46 5.74
N ILE A 16 -14.45 21.55 6.32
CA ILE A 16 -15.11 20.45 7.02
C ILE A 16 -15.48 19.35 6.02
N LEU A 17 -15.99 19.70 4.84
CA LEU A 17 -16.32 18.74 3.79
C LEU A 17 -15.07 18.02 3.26
N VAL A 18 -13.97 18.72 3.05
CA VAL A 18 -12.69 18.13 2.64
C VAL A 18 -12.16 17.18 3.72
N MET A 19 -12.22 17.56 4.99
CA MET A 19 -11.80 16.72 6.10
C MET A 19 -12.64 15.43 6.19
N LYS A 20 -13.97 15.54 6.10
CA LYS A 20 -14.86 14.37 6.06
C LYS A 20 -14.52 13.45 4.89
N LYS A 21 -14.31 14.00 3.69
CA LYS A 21 -13.92 13.23 2.51
C LYS A 21 -12.60 12.47 2.72
N ASN A 22 -11.57 13.14 3.25
CA ASN A 22 -10.27 12.51 3.52
C ASN A 22 -10.39 11.38 4.55
N LEU A 23 -11.25 11.55 5.56
CA LEU A 23 -11.53 10.52 6.55
C LEU A 23 -12.18 9.28 5.91
N PHE A 24 -13.18 9.46 5.05
CA PHE A 24 -13.77 8.34 4.30
C PHE A 24 -12.75 7.62 3.41
N ILE A 25 -11.86 8.37 2.75
CA ILE A 25 -10.78 7.78 1.95
C ILE A 25 -9.85 6.96 2.83
N PHE A 26 -9.44 7.48 3.99
CA PHE A 26 -8.62 6.75 4.95
C PHE A 26 -9.28 5.43 5.36
N PHE A 27 -10.57 5.46 5.74
CA PHE A 27 -11.30 4.24 6.09
C PHE A 27 -11.38 3.25 4.94
N GLY A 28 -11.58 3.71 3.70
CA GLY A 28 -11.57 2.85 2.52
C GLY A 28 -10.23 2.15 2.30
N ILE A 29 -9.11 2.88 2.45
CA ILE A 29 -7.75 2.32 2.39
C ILE A 29 -7.57 1.28 3.48
N PHE A 30 -7.88 1.63 4.73
CA PHE A 30 -7.75 0.76 5.89
C PHE A 30 -8.52 -0.55 5.71
N LEU A 31 -9.79 -0.46 5.29
CA LEU A 31 -10.66 -1.62 5.11
C LEU A 31 -10.16 -2.52 3.97
N SER A 32 -9.75 -1.94 2.84
CA SER A 32 -9.23 -2.70 1.69
C SER A 32 -7.94 -3.45 2.02
N LEU A 33 -7.04 -2.80 2.78
CA LEU A 33 -5.80 -3.39 3.24
C LEU A 33 -6.06 -4.50 4.26
N SER A 34 -6.88 -4.22 5.27
CA SER A 34 -7.24 -5.15 6.36
C SER A 34 -7.94 -6.40 5.84
N ALA A 35 -8.91 -6.25 4.92
CA ALA A 35 -9.65 -7.38 4.37
C ALA A 35 -8.73 -8.43 3.72
N SER A 36 -7.73 -7.98 2.97
CA SER A 36 -6.77 -8.90 2.33
C SER A 36 -5.77 -9.54 3.30
N ARG A 37 -5.65 -9.04 4.54
CA ARG A 37 -4.66 -9.48 5.53
C ARG A 37 -5.25 -10.34 6.64
N PHE A 38 -6.52 -10.13 7.00
CA PHE A 38 -7.17 -10.89 8.08
C PHE A 38 -7.92 -12.12 7.58
N ILE A 39 -8.33 -12.15 6.31
CA ILE A 39 -8.92 -13.34 5.70
C ILE A 39 -7.79 -14.35 5.44
N PRO A 40 -7.96 -15.66 5.72
CA PRO A 40 -6.93 -16.65 5.41
C PRO A 40 -6.52 -16.60 3.93
N HIS A 41 -5.23 -16.40 3.69
CA HIS A 41 -4.64 -16.23 2.36
C HIS A 41 -3.22 -16.82 2.35
N PRO A 42 -2.67 -17.16 1.17
CA PRO A 42 -1.28 -17.57 1.07
C PRO A 42 -0.32 -16.47 1.56
N PRO A 43 0.89 -16.82 2.03
CA PRO A 43 1.88 -15.83 2.45
C PRO A 43 2.11 -14.74 1.39
N ASN A 44 2.17 -13.48 1.82
CA ASN A 44 2.30 -12.28 0.98
C ASN A 44 1.20 -12.03 -0.06
N PHE A 45 0.16 -12.88 -0.13
CA PHE A 45 -0.97 -12.68 -1.04
C PHE A 45 -1.93 -11.62 -0.51
N THR A 46 -1.54 -10.35 -0.60
CA THR A 46 -2.30 -9.22 -0.02
C THR A 46 -2.47 -8.08 -1.03
N SER A 47 -3.34 -7.13 -0.72
CA SER A 47 -3.53 -5.89 -1.51
C SER A 47 -2.46 -4.83 -1.24
N LEU A 48 -1.54 -5.09 -0.30
CA LEU A 48 -0.56 -4.13 0.22
C LEU A 48 0.21 -3.40 -0.89
N ILE A 49 0.86 -4.15 -1.77
CA ILE A 49 1.76 -3.59 -2.80
C ILE A 49 0.95 -2.79 -3.82
N ALA A 50 -0.18 -3.34 -4.28
CA ALA A 50 -1.08 -2.66 -5.21
C ALA A 50 -1.59 -1.34 -4.61
N LEU A 51 -2.07 -1.34 -3.35
CA LEU A 51 -2.54 -0.13 -2.68
C LEU A 51 -1.40 0.88 -2.46
N SER A 52 -0.21 0.41 -2.11
CA SER A 52 0.98 1.26 -1.94
C SER A 52 1.32 2.04 -3.20
N PHE A 53 1.09 1.44 -4.37
CA PHE A 53 1.30 2.09 -5.66
C PHE A 53 0.10 2.95 -6.09
N TYR A 54 -1.12 2.41 -6.03
CA TYR A 54 -2.30 3.04 -6.63
C TYR A 54 -2.90 4.19 -5.81
N VAL A 55 -2.83 4.12 -4.48
CA VAL A 55 -3.36 5.18 -3.62
C VAL A 55 -2.65 6.51 -3.91
N PRO A 56 -1.30 6.59 -3.94
CA PRO A 56 -0.64 7.86 -4.24
C PRO A 56 -0.83 8.30 -5.71
N VAL A 57 -0.98 7.36 -6.65
CA VAL A 57 -1.27 7.67 -8.07
C VAL A 57 -2.61 8.36 -8.25
N PHE A 58 -3.67 7.91 -7.57
CA PHE A 58 -5.01 8.46 -7.76
C PHE A 58 -5.42 9.53 -6.74
N LEU A 59 -4.90 9.44 -5.51
CA LEU A 59 -5.32 10.30 -4.39
C LEU A 59 -4.24 11.30 -3.97
N GLY A 60 -3.00 11.10 -4.46
CA GLY A 60 -1.83 11.93 -4.19
C GLY A 60 -0.97 11.41 -3.03
N LEU A 61 0.30 11.83 -3.02
CA LEU A 61 1.31 11.43 -2.02
C LEU A 61 0.89 11.70 -0.56
N ARG A 62 -0.02 12.65 -0.34
CA ARG A 62 -0.59 12.97 0.99
C ARG A 62 -1.30 11.81 1.66
N PHE A 63 -1.67 10.75 0.93
CA PHE A 63 -2.29 9.53 1.48
C PHE A 63 -1.28 8.40 1.74
N ILE A 64 0.01 8.58 1.50
CA ILE A 64 1.04 7.62 1.94
C ILE A 64 1.02 7.42 3.47
N PRO A 65 0.89 8.46 4.31
CA PRO A 65 0.74 8.25 5.75
C PRO A 65 -0.49 7.39 6.09
N ALA A 66 -1.60 7.53 5.36
CA ALA A 66 -2.78 6.71 5.57
C ALA A 66 -2.51 5.22 5.33
N LEU A 67 -1.76 4.89 4.27
CA LEU A 67 -1.31 3.52 3.98
C LEU A 67 -0.43 2.98 5.11
N ILE A 68 0.60 3.73 5.51
CA ILE A 68 1.56 3.29 6.53
C ILE A 68 0.86 3.11 7.88
N ILE A 69 0.00 4.04 8.29
CA ILE A 69 -0.77 3.94 9.53
C ILE A 69 -1.71 2.73 9.46
N SER A 70 -2.43 2.55 8.35
CA SER A 70 -3.33 1.40 8.18
C SER A 70 -2.56 0.09 8.31
N PHE A 71 -1.41 0.01 7.65
CA PHE A 71 -0.56 -1.17 7.67
C PHE A 71 0.01 -1.43 9.07
N ALA A 72 0.52 -0.40 9.74
CA ALA A 72 1.02 -0.49 11.10
C ALA A 72 -0.05 -0.98 12.09
N ILE A 73 -1.28 -0.47 11.99
CA ILE A 73 -2.40 -0.96 12.80
C ILE A 73 -2.65 -2.45 12.56
N THR A 74 -2.67 -2.90 11.29
CA THR A 74 -2.86 -4.32 11.00
C THR A 74 -1.71 -5.20 11.52
N ASP A 75 -0.47 -4.72 11.48
CA ASP A 75 0.68 -5.45 11.99
C ASP A 75 0.69 -5.53 13.52
N LEU A 76 0.21 -4.49 14.22
CA LEU A 76 0.02 -4.56 15.67
C LEU A 76 -1.02 -5.59 16.09
N ILE A 77 -2.02 -5.86 15.24
CA ILE A 77 -3.05 -6.88 15.48
C ILE A 77 -2.52 -8.29 15.15
N ILE A 78 -1.80 -8.46 14.04
CA ILE A 78 -1.27 -9.76 13.60
C ILE A 78 -0.05 -10.18 14.41
N GLY A 79 0.80 -9.22 14.79
CA GLY A 79 2.04 -9.42 15.52
C GLY A 79 3.17 -8.56 14.96
N TYR A 80 3.71 -7.67 15.80
CA TYR A 80 4.85 -6.83 15.45
C TYR A 80 6.17 -7.60 15.62
N HIS A 81 7.08 -7.50 14.65
CA HIS A 81 8.39 -8.15 14.70
C HIS A 81 9.46 -7.32 13.99
N SER A 82 10.73 -7.72 14.10
CA SER A 82 11.86 -7.00 13.48
C SER A 82 11.69 -6.85 11.96
N GLY A 83 11.19 -7.85 11.24
CA GLY A 83 10.89 -7.70 9.80
C GLY A 83 9.90 -6.58 9.41
N THR A 84 9.07 -6.10 10.35
CA THR A 84 7.97 -5.17 10.06
C THR A 84 8.43 -3.79 9.58
N HIS A 85 9.58 -3.28 10.02
CA HIS A 85 10.04 -1.97 9.54
C HIS A 85 10.51 -2.00 8.07
N TRP A 86 11.01 -3.14 7.61
CA TRP A 86 11.39 -3.34 6.20
C TRP A 86 10.18 -3.36 5.28
N THR A 87 9.07 -3.97 5.72
CA THR A 87 7.82 -3.93 4.95
C THR A 87 7.29 -2.50 4.87
N TRP A 88 7.28 -1.74 5.97
CA TRP A 88 6.85 -0.33 5.96
C TRP A 88 7.74 0.55 5.08
N GLY A 89 9.06 0.34 5.13
CA GLY A 89 10.01 1.04 4.26
C GLY A 89 9.74 0.77 2.77
N SER A 90 9.45 -0.47 2.40
CA SER A 90 9.11 -0.81 1.02
C SER A 90 7.82 -0.13 0.55
N VAL A 91 6.78 -0.06 1.39
CA VAL A 91 5.52 0.64 1.10
C VAL A 91 5.76 2.12 0.82
N LEU A 92 6.59 2.76 1.64
CA LEU A 92 6.98 4.16 1.45
C LEU A 92 7.69 4.37 0.11
N ILE A 93 8.69 3.53 -0.21
CA ILE A 93 9.44 3.62 -1.47
C ILE A 93 8.53 3.44 -2.68
N ILE A 94 7.67 2.41 -2.66
CA ILE A 94 6.70 2.12 -3.74
C ILE A 94 5.78 3.32 -3.93
N GLY A 95 5.24 3.87 -2.83
CA GLY A 95 4.34 5.02 -2.89
C GLY A 95 4.99 6.27 -3.46
N LEU A 96 6.26 6.55 -3.12
CA LEU A 96 7.00 7.69 -3.65
C LEU A 96 7.33 7.54 -5.15
N ILE A 97 7.68 6.34 -5.60
CA ILE A 97 8.02 6.07 -7.01
C ILE A 97 6.77 6.08 -7.90
N SER A 98 5.61 5.73 -7.35
CA SER A 98 4.36 5.53 -8.11
C SER A 98 3.96 6.72 -9.00
N ARG A 99 4.23 7.96 -8.55
CA ARG A 99 3.96 9.20 -9.29
C ARG A 99 4.67 9.29 -10.65
N TYR A 100 5.78 8.58 -10.83
CA TYR A 100 6.56 8.60 -12.06
C TYR A 100 6.06 7.56 -13.08
N LEU A 101 5.19 6.65 -12.64
CA LEU A 101 4.67 5.52 -13.42
C LEU A 101 3.15 5.58 -13.58
N SER A 102 2.55 6.79 -13.61
CA SER A 102 1.09 6.98 -13.57
C SER A 102 0.41 7.22 -14.92
N ASN A 103 1.18 7.49 -15.98
CA ASN A 103 0.69 8.13 -17.21
C ASN A 103 -0.24 7.25 -18.08
N SER A 104 -0.17 5.93 -17.96
CA SER A 104 -1.02 5.00 -18.71
C SER A 104 -1.35 3.77 -17.87
N ILE A 105 -2.38 3.01 -18.27
CA ILE A 105 -2.71 1.75 -17.60
C ILE A 105 -1.53 0.77 -17.60
N PHE A 106 -0.80 0.67 -18.72
CA PHE A 106 0.38 -0.19 -18.82
C PHE A 106 1.49 0.24 -17.85
N LEU A 107 1.75 1.56 -17.75
CA LEU A 107 2.74 2.08 -16.79
C LEU A 107 2.31 1.88 -15.34
N ARG A 108 1.01 2.01 -15.03
CA ARG A 108 0.51 1.80 -13.67
C ARG A 108 0.59 0.34 -13.26
N MET A 109 0.12 -0.57 -14.10
CA MET A 109 0.21 -2.00 -13.83
C MET A 109 1.66 -2.47 -13.76
N GLY A 110 2.50 -2.03 -14.71
CA GLY A 110 3.94 -2.32 -14.70
C GLY A 110 4.64 -1.74 -13.47
N GLY A 111 4.26 -0.53 -13.05
CA GLY A 111 4.80 0.11 -11.86
C GLY A 111 4.39 -0.57 -10.55
N ALA A 112 3.15 -1.06 -10.44
CA ALA A 112 2.73 -1.86 -9.30
C ALA A 112 3.52 -3.18 -9.21
N LEU A 113 3.71 -3.87 -10.35
CA LEU A 113 4.53 -5.09 -10.41
C LEU A 113 6.01 -4.83 -10.11
N PHE A 114 6.55 -3.71 -10.58
CA PHE A 114 7.88 -3.25 -10.18
C PHE A 114 7.94 -2.96 -8.67
N GLY A 115 6.84 -2.46 -8.09
CA GLY A 115 6.68 -2.35 -6.65
C GLY A 115 6.80 -3.69 -5.92
N ALA A 116 6.29 -4.79 -6.48
CA ALA A 116 6.49 -6.12 -5.90
C ALA A 116 7.96 -6.56 -5.92
N PHE A 117 8.71 -6.16 -6.95
CA PHE A 117 10.15 -6.39 -7.00
C PHE A 117 10.90 -5.58 -5.95
N ILE A 118 10.54 -4.31 -5.74
CA ILE A 118 11.08 -3.48 -4.65
C ILE A 118 10.77 -4.12 -3.29
N PHE A 119 9.52 -4.54 -3.07
CA PHE A 119 9.11 -5.22 -1.84
C PHE A 119 9.97 -6.45 -1.58
N TYR A 120 10.15 -7.30 -2.58
CA TYR A 120 11.00 -8.49 -2.49
C TYR A 120 12.45 -8.15 -2.16
N LEU A 121 13.04 -7.15 -2.81
CA LEU A 121 14.42 -6.73 -2.52
C LEU A 121 14.58 -6.23 -1.08
N VAL A 122 13.74 -5.26 -0.68
CA VAL A 122 13.86 -4.60 0.62
C VAL A 122 13.58 -5.56 1.77
N THR A 123 12.53 -6.38 1.66
CA THR A 123 12.13 -7.27 2.76
C THR A 123 13.12 -8.40 2.98
N ASN A 124 13.69 -9.00 1.94
CA ASN A 124 14.66 -10.09 2.08
C ASN A 124 16.06 -9.60 2.50
N PHE A 125 16.44 -8.39 2.11
CA PHE A 125 17.57 -7.70 2.73
C PHE A 125 17.32 -7.51 4.24
N GLY A 126 16.09 -7.18 4.61
CA GLY A 126 15.68 -7.09 6.01
C GLY A 126 15.74 -8.40 6.78
N VAL A 127 15.30 -9.51 6.17
CA VAL A 127 15.39 -10.84 6.76
C VAL A 127 16.86 -11.25 6.99
N TRP A 128 17.73 -10.97 6.02
CA TRP A 128 19.17 -11.24 6.14
C TRP A 128 19.82 -10.41 7.25
N THR A 129 19.58 -9.09 7.28
CA THR A 129 20.10 -8.22 8.34
C THR A 129 19.51 -8.52 9.71
N GLY A 130 18.31 -9.11 9.77
CA GLY A 130 17.66 -9.57 10.99
C GLY A 130 18.27 -10.83 11.63
N GLY A 131 19.29 -11.43 11.01
CA GLY A 131 20.05 -12.56 11.58
C GLY A 131 19.42 -13.94 11.36
N MET A 132 18.38 -14.05 10.54
CA MET A 132 17.79 -15.37 10.18
C MET A 132 18.71 -16.21 9.28
N TYR A 133 19.66 -15.56 8.62
CA TYR A 133 20.66 -16.19 7.76
C TYR A 133 22.05 -15.75 8.22
N GLU A 134 23.07 -16.54 7.88
CA GLU A 134 24.46 -16.17 8.11
C GLU A 134 24.78 -14.80 7.47
N HIS A 135 25.54 -13.96 8.18
CA HIS A 135 26.02 -12.67 7.67
C HIS A 135 27.20 -12.85 6.70
N SER A 136 26.99 -13.69 5.67
CA SER A 136 27.89 -13.95 4.56
C SER A 136 27.19 -13.62 3.24
N PHE A 137 27.95 -13.48 2.15
CA PHE A 137 27.37 -13.32 0.82
C PHE A 137 26.47 -14.51 0.44
N THR A 138 26.87 -15.72 0.84
CA THR A 138 26.07 -16.95 0.66
C THR A 138 24.75 -16.87 1.42
N GLY A 139 24.77 -16.41 2.69
CA GLY A 139 23.56 -16.21 3.47
C GLY A 139 22.62 -15.17 2.87
N LEU A 140 23.16 -14.09 2.30
CA LEU A 140 22.38 -13.10 1.55
C LEU A 140 21.72 -13.72 0.31
N MET A 141 22.45 -14.49 -0.49
CA MET A 141 21.88 -15.15 -1.66
C MET A 141 20.79 -16.15 -1.27
N ASN A 142 21.01 -16.91 -0.19
CA ASN A 142 20.02 -17.86 0.34
C ASN A 142 18.72 -17.17 0.78
N SER A 143 18.80 -15.98 1.41
CA SER A 143 17.60 -15.25 1.82
C SER A 143 16.71 -14.87 0.64
N TYR A 144 17.31 -14.52 -0.50
CA TYR A 144 16.59 -14.26 -1.73
C TYR A 144 16.06 -15.54 -2.39
N ILE A 145 16.90 -16.56 -2.58
CA ILE A 145 16.52 -17.80 -3.28
C ILE A 145 15.31 -18.46 -2.60
N LEU A 146 15.32 -18.57 -1.28
CA LEU A 146 14.23 -19.18 -0.53
C LEU A 146 12.96 -18.33 -0.49
N ALA A 147 13.07 -17.03 -0.81
CA ALA A 147 11.94 -16.12 -0.86
C ALA A 147 11.21 -16.10 -2.22
N ILE A 148 11.72 -16.79 -3.25
CA ILE A 148 11.12 -16.84 -4.60
C ILE A 148 9.64 -17.27 -4.59
N PRO A 149 9.21 -18.31 -3.83
CA PRO A 149 7.79 -18.68 -3.79
C PRO A 149 6.88 -17.55 -3.25
N PHE A 150 7.35 -16.85 -2.22
CA PHE A 150 6.66 -15.70 -1.62
C PHE A 150 6.58 -14.53 -2.58
N PHE A 151 7.63 -14.30 -3.38
CA PHE A 151 7.63 -13.31 -4.44
C PHE A 151 6.60 -13.64 -5.52
N GLY A 152 6.46 -14.92 -5.89
CA GLY A 152 5.42 -15.39 -6.79
C GLY A 152 4.02 -15.01 -6.31
N TYR A 153 3.70 -15.26 -5.03
CA TYR A 153 2.41 -14.84 -4.46
C TYR A 153 2.22 -13.33 -4.46
N SER A 154 3.26 -12.56 -4.12
CA SER A 154 3.23 -11.09 -4.19
C SER A 154 2.94 -10.58 -5.60
N LEU A 155 3.57 -11.15 -6.63
CA LEU A 155 3.35 -10.75 -8.02
C LEU A 155 1.90 -11.03 -8.47
N ILE A 156 1.41 -12.24 -8.18
CA ILE A 156 0.06 -12.66 -8.56
C ILE A 156 -0.98 -11.78 -7.85
N SER A 157 -0.87 -11.59 -6.53
CA SER A 157 -1.81 -10.76 -5.80
C SER A 157 -1.76 -9.32 -6.26
N THR A 158 -0.55 -8.77 -6.48
CA THR A 158 -0.37 -7.39 -6.98
C THR A 158 -1.04 -7.21 -8.33
N PHE A 159 -0.87 -8.15 -9.26
CA PHE A 159 -1.53 -8.12 -10.55
C PHE A 159 -3.06 -8.11 -10.40
N LEU A 160 -3.61 -9.05 -9.62
CA LEU A 160 -5.05 -9.19 -9.42
C LEU A 160 -5.67 -7.95 -8.78
N PHE A 161 -5.09 -7.44 -7.69
CA PHE A 161 -5.58 -6.22 -7.04
C PHE A 161 -5.42 -4.98 -7.92
N SER A 162 -4.35 -4.89 -8.70
CA SER A 162 -4.17 -3.81 -9.69
C SER A 162 -5.25 -3.86 -10.76
N ALA A 163 -5.57 -5.05 -11.29
CA ALA A 163 -6.62 -5.24 -12.28
C ALA A 163 -8.00 -4.84 -11.73
N VAL A 164 -8.30 -5.20 -10.48
CA VAL A 164 -9.53 -4.78 -9.79
C VAL A 164 -9.60 -3.26 -9.67
N ILE A 165 -8.53 -2.63 -9.18
CA ILE A 165 -8.45 -1.18 -9.01
C ILE A 165 -8.62 -0.44 -10.35
N GLU A 166 -7.93 -0.87 -11.40
CA GLU A 166 -8.05 -0.27 -12.74
C GLU A 166 -9.46 -0.44 -13.31
N THR A 167 -10.09 -1.60 -13.11
CA THR A 167 -11.46 -1.87 -13.54
C THR A 167 -12.44 -0.93 -12.83
N CYS A 168 -12.35 -0.81 -11.51
CA CYS A 168 -13.16 0.14 -10.73
C CYS A 168 -12.93 1.59 -11.17
N TYR A 169 -11.67 1.97 -11.45
CA TYR A 169 -11.33 3.29 -11.95
C TYR A 169 -11.97 3.55 -13.33
N PHE A 170 -11.86 2.61 -14.27
CA PHE A 170 -12.46 2.74 -15.59
C PHE A 170 -13.98 2.91 -15.54
N PHE A 171 -14.67 2.11 -14.72
CA PHE A 171 -16.13 2.21 -14.56
C PHE A 171 -16.56 3.53 -13.92
N SER A 172 -15.83 4.00 -12.89
CA SER A 172 -16.15 5.29 -12.26
C SER A 172 -16.05 6.44 -13.27
N GLN A 173 -14.97 6.50 -14.05
CA GLN A 173 -14.79 7.52 -15.09
C GLN A 173 -15.87 7.44 -16.18
N SER A 174 -16.27 6.23 -16.58
CA SER A 174 -17.31 6.03 -17.60
C SER A 174 -18.70 6.48 -17.12
N PHE A 175 -19.01 6.26 -15.84
CA PHE A 175 -20.26 6.72 -15.24
C PHE A 175 -20.34 8.25 -15.16
N PHE A 176 -19.25 8.92 -14.78
CA PHE A 176 -19.20 10.38 -14.73
C PHE A 176 -19.25 11.02 -16.12
N LYS A 177 -18.59 10.43 -17.13
CA LYS A 177 -18.67 10.92 -18.52
C LYS A 177 -20.06 10.81 -19.14
N LYS A 178 -20.90 9.88 -18.71
CA LYS A 178 -22.30 9.75 -19.19
C LYS A 178 -23.26 10.76 -18.56
N LYS A 179 -22.82 11.48 -17.52
CA LYS A 179 -23.65 12.40 -16.72
C LYS A 179 -23.44 13.87 -17.07
N ILE A 180 -22.52 14.16 -18.00
CA ILE A 180 -22.22 15.47 -18.60
C ILE A 180 -22.72 15.41 -20.05
#